data_AF-A0A960HGD6-F1
#
_entry.id   AF-A0A960HGD6-F1
#
_cell.length_a   1.000
_cell.length_b   1.000
_cell.length_c   1.000
_cell.angle_alpha   90.00
_cell.angle_beta   90.00
_cell.angle_gamma   90.00
#
_symmetry.space_group_name_H-M   'P 1'
#
loop_
_entity.id
_entity.type
_entity.pdbx_description
1 polymer ?
#
loop_
_entity_poly.entity_id
_entity_poly.type
_entity_poly.pdbx_seq_one_letter_code
_entity_poly.pdbx_strand_id
1 'polypeptide(L)'
;MRRALTLAAALTLLVGCADGGAEPSAGTSPTAPTTATVAGSAAPATSPAPGATDGTPVSVPDALQFSAPLVGGGTLDMAAYAGTTVALWFWAPT
;
A
#
# COMPACT_ATOMS: atom_id res chain seq x y z
N MET A 1 17.56 -17.48 -37.44
CA MET A 1 17.11 -18.86 -37.16
C MET A 1 18.16 -19.72 -36.44
N ARG A 2 18.96 -19.25 -35.47
CA ARG A 2 19.87 -20.14 -34.68
C ARG A 2 20.19 -19.71 -33.24
N ARG A 3 19.54 -18.66 -32.71
CA ARG A 3 19.73 -18.24 -31.30
C ARG A 3 18.46 -18.30 -30.46
N ALA A 4 17.39 -18.89 -31.01
CA ALA A 4 16.13 -19.15 -30.36
C ALA A 4 15.95 -20.66 -30.18
N LEU A 5 16.87 -21.33 -29.47
CA LEU A 5 16.69 -22.68 -28.91
C LEU A 5 17.95 -23.05 -28.11
N THR A 6 17.99 -22.81 -26.80
CA THR A 6 18.78 -23.61 -25.83
C THR A 6 18.67 -23.02 -24.43
N LEU A 7 18.22 -23.85 -23.49
CA LEU A 7 18.18 -23.68 -22.03
C LEU A 7 17.00 -22.88 -21.42
N ALA A 8 15.79 -23.31 -21.80
CA ALA A 8 14.82 -23.70 -20.77
C ALA A 8 15.27 -25.04 -20.15
N ALA A 9 15.02 -25.22 -18.85
CA ALA A 9 15.24 -26.41 -18.00
C ALA A 9 16.55 -26.48 -17.18
N ALA A 10 16.39 -26.91 -15.93
CA ALA A 10 17.35 -26.99 -14.80
C ALA A 10 17.51 -25.65 -14.06
N LEU A 11 16.95 -25.44 -12.86
CA LEU A 11 17.24 -26.24 -11.67
C LEU A 11 16.17 -26.02 -10.58
N THR A 12 15.08 -26.78 -10.65
CA THR A 12 14.16 -27.04 -9.53
C THR A 12 14.77 -28.11 -8.63
N LEU A 13 15.31 -27.75 -7.45
CA LEU A 13 15.57 -28.68 -6.32
C LEU A 13 16.11 -27.90 -5.10
N LEU A 14 15.30 -27.73 -4.05
CA LEU A 14 15.71 -28.17 -2.71
C LEU A 14 14.52 -28.32 -1.77
N VAL A 15 14.16 -29.58 -1.59
CA VAL A 15 13.32 -30.15 -0.54
C VAL A 15 13.98 -29.95 0.83
N GLY A 16 13.17 -29.51 1.80
CA GLY A 16 13.06 -30.01 3.18
C GLY A 16 14.30 -30.09 4.09
N CYS A 17 14.21 -29.43 5.25
CA CYS A 17 14.69 -30.00 6.50
C CYS A 17 13.70 -29.64 7.62
N ALA A 18 13.04 -30.66 8.15
CA ALA A 18 12.39 -30.64 9.45
C ALA A 18 13.44 -31.02 10.50
N ASP A 19 13.41 -30.41 11.69
CA ASP A 19 13.56 -31.15 12.96
C ASP A 19 13.27 -30.24 14.15
N GLY A 20 12.55 -30.79 15.13
CA GLY A 20 11.97 -30.07 16.26
C GLY A 20 12.89 -29.97 17.48
N GLY A 21 12.56 -29.03 18.35
CA GLY A 21 13.12 -28.91 19.70
C GLY A 21 12.06 -28.34 20.65
N ALA A 22 11.81 -29.04 21.74
CA ALA A 22 10.80 -28.74 22.75
C ALA A 22 11.22 -27.61 23.72
N GLU A 23 10.21 -26.83 24.14
CA GLU A 23 10.09 -25.82 25.22
C GLU A 23 10.77 -26.21 26.56
N PRO A 24 11.13 -25.27 27.49
CA PRO A 24 10.24 -24.18 27.95
C PRO A 24 10.88 -22.84 28.38
N SER A 25 10.06 -21.78 28.48
CA SER A 25 9.74 -21.08 29.75
C SER A 25 9.58 -19.55 29.63
N ALA A 26 8.38 -19.10 30.01
CA ALA A 26 7.96 -17.86 30.67
C ALA A 26 8.74 -16.53 30.46
N GLY A 27 8.02 -15.52 29.96
CA GLY A 27 8.42 -14.12 30.18
C GLY A 27 7.60 -13.10 29.39
N THR A 28 6.67 -12.44 30.07
CA THR A 28 6.07 -11.13 29.73
C THR A 28 5.23 -11.04 28.45
N SER A 29 3.93 -10.80 28.63
CA SER A 29 3.04 -10.27 27.60
C SER A 29 3.47 -8.84 27.20
N PRO A 30 3.85 -8.56 25.95
CA PRO A 30 3.55 -7.26 25.36
C PRO A 30 2.09 -7.28 24.88
N THR A 31 1.33 -6.24 25.24
CA THR A 31 0.05 -5.93 24.60
C THR A 31 0.27 -5.89 23.09
N ALA A 32 -0.31 -6.85 22.36
CA ALA A 32 -0.24 -6.89 20.91
C ALA A 32 -1.02 -5.70 20.31
N PRO A 33 -0.55 -5.09 19.22
CA PRO A 33 -1.32 -4.10 18.48
C PRO A 33 -2.59 -4.75 17.93
N THR A 34 -3.73 -4.09 18.10
CA THR A 34 -5.01 -4.47 17.48
C THR A 34 -4.79 -4.62 15.97
N THR A 35 -4.92 -5.85 15.47
CA THR A 35 -4.88 -6.12 14.03
C THR A 35 -6.12 -5.47 13.42
N ALA A 36 -5.92 -4.42 12.62
CA ALA A 36 -6.98 -3.89 11.78
C ALA A 36 -7.34 -4.95 10.75
N THR A 37 -8.56 -5.48 10.84
CA THR A 37 -9.18 -6.29 9.78
C THR A 37 -9.13 -5.48 8.48
N VAL A 38 -8.29 -5.90 7.53
CA VAL A 38 -8.32 -5.34 6.18
C VAL A 38 -9.59 -5.85 5.51
N ALA A 39 -10.59 -4.99 5.43
CA ALA A 39 -11.80 -5.25 4.67
C ALA A 39 -11.43 -5.51 3.21
N GLY A 40 -12.05 -6.56 2.65
CA GLY A 40 -11.70 -7.15 1.37
C GLY A 40 -11.83 -6.22 0.17
N SER A 41 -11.16 -6.66 -0.89
CA SER A 41 -11.15 -6.14 -2.27
C SER A 41 -12.43 -5.39 -2.64
N ALA A 42 -12.32 -4.06 -2.70
CA ALA A 42 -13.36 -3.21 -3.25
C ALA A 42 -13.33 -3.28 -4.78
N ALA A 43 -14.50 -3.52 -5.39
CA ALA A 43 -14.71 -3.43 -6.83
C ALA A 43 -14.30 -2.04 -7.38
N PRO A 44 -13.90 -1.92 -8.66
CA PRO A 44 -13.47 -0.64 -9.21
C PRO A 44 -14.61 0.38 -9.14
N ALA A 45 -14.40 1.44 -8.36
CA ALA A 45 -15.34 2.56 -8.30
C ALA A 45 -15.27 3.37 -9.60
N THR A 46 -16.42 3.57 -10.24
CA THR A 46 -16.59 4.52 -11.34
C THR A 46 -16.15 5.92 -10.91
N SER A 47 -15.32 6.58 -11.73
CA SER A 47 -14.80 7.92 -11.47
C SER A 47 -15.92 8.92 -11.20
N PRO A 48 -15.95 9.59 -10.03
CA PRO A 48 -16.85 10.71 -9.81
C PRO A 48 -16.56 11.85 -10.80
N ALA A 49 -17.60 12.48 -11.33
CA ALA A 49 -17.46 13.71 -12.11
C ALA A 49 -16.98 14.85 -11.21
N PRO A 50 -16.07 15.73 -11.65
CA PRO A 50 -15.60 16.84 -10.84
C PRO A 50 -16.76 17.78 -10.50
N GLY A 51 -17.08 17.91 -9.20
CA GLY A 51 -18.06 18.87 -8.70
C GLY A 51 -17.49 20.30 -8.74
N ALA A 52 -18.35 21.26 -9.10
CA ALA A 52 -17.99 22.68 -9.12
C ALA A 52 -17.72 23.19 -7.69
N THR A 53 -16.58 23.86 -7.49
CA THR A 53 -16.18 24.42 -6.20
C THR A 53 -16.83 25.80 -6.01
N ASP A 54 -17.92 25.88 -5.25
CA ASP A 54 -18.48 27.15 -4.81
C ASP A 54 -17.51 27.86 -3.84
N GLY A 55 -17.26 29.16 -4.08
CA GLY A 55 -16.20 29.98 -3.49
C GLY A 55 -16.32 30.34 -2.00
N THR A 56 -16.82 29.42 -1.17
CA THR A 56 -16.79 29.55 0.29
C THR A 56 -15.34 29.34 0.79
N PRO A 57 -14.82 30.16 1.73
CA PRO A 57 -13.51 29.91 2.31
C PRO A 57 -13.49 28.54 3.01
N VAL A 58 -12.78 27.58 2.41
CA VAL A 58 -12.66 26.23 2.96
C VAL A 58 -11.55 26.22 4.01
N SER A 59 -11.93 25.94 5.26
CA SER A 59 -10.95 25.62 6.29
C SER A 59 -10.28 24.29 5.96
N VAL A 60 -8.94 24.25 5.94
CA VAL A 60 -8.17 23.04 5.62
C VAL A 60 -8.27 22.05 6.80
N PRO A 61 -8.86 20.86 6.61
CA PRO A 61 -8.90 19.83 7.65
C PRO A 61 -7.50 19.36 8.01
N ASP A 62 -7.28 19.01 9.29
CA ASP A 62 -6.00 18.51 9.81
C ASP A 62 -5.45 17.32 8.99
N ALA A 63 -6.34 16.42 8.54
CA ALA A 63 -5.99 15.28 7.69
C ALA A 63 -5.39 15.67 6.32
N LEU A 64 -5.60 16.89 5.84
CA LEU A 64 -5.00 17.41 4.60
C LEU A 64 -3.75 18.26 4.86
N GLN A 65 -3.37 18.51 6.12
CA GLN A 65 -2.19 19.29 6.49
C GLN A 65 -0.91 18.44 6.43
N PHE A 66 -0.68 17.79 5.30
CA PHE A 66 0.56 17.08 5.06
C PHE A 66 1.09 17.37 3.66
N SER A 67 2.40 17.21 3.55
CA SER A 67 3.09 17.20 2.28
C SER A 67 3.95 15.96 2.16
N ALA A 68 4.16 15.52 0.92
CA ALA A 68 4.99 14.36 0.62
C ALA A 68 5.76 14.59 -0.69
N PRO A 69 7.00 14.11 -0.82
CA PRO A 69 7.71 14.13 -2.08
C PRO A 69 7.03 13.20 -3.10
N LEU A 70 7.00 13.61 -4.36
CA LEU A 70 6.46 12.80 -5.45
C LEU A 70 7.55 11.92 -6.07
N VAL A 71 7.16 10.74 -6.56
CA VAL A 71 8.03 9.91 -7.39
C VAL A 71 8.31 10.66 -8.69
N GLY A 72 9.60 10.85 -9.02
CA GLY A 72 10.02 11.67 -10.17
C GLY A 72 10.32 13.14 -9.81
N GLY A 73 10.18 13.53 -8.54
CA GLY A 73 10.52 14.86 -8.04
C GLY A 73 9.30 15.76 -7.82
N GLY A 74 9.54 16.85 -7.09
CA GLY A 74 8.47 17.76 -6.63
C GLY A 74 7.83 17.31 -5.32
N THR A 75 6.83 18.08 -4.88
CA THR A 75 6.13 17.89 -3.61
C THR A 75 4.63 17.94 -3.85
N LEU A 76 3.92 16.95 -3.32
CA LEU A 76 2.48 16.97 -3.14
C LEU A 76 2.15 17.72 -1.85
N ASP A 77 1.37 18.79 -1.95
CA ASP A 77 0.77 19.47 -0.79
C ASP A 77 -0.74 19.22 -0.80
N MET A 78 -1.24 18.48 0.18
CA MET A 78 -2.66 18.12 0.22
C MET A 78 -3.57 19.27 0.67
N ALA A 79 -3.02 20.32 1.28
CA ALA A 79 -3.81 21.49 1.67
C ALA A 79 -4.43 22.20 0.46
N ALA A 80 -3.74 22.16 -0.69
CA ALA A 80 -4.23 22.71 -1.96
C ALA A 80 -5.51 22.04 -2.48
N TYR A 81 -5.85 20.86 -1.96
CA TYR A 81 -7.05 20.10 -2.36
C TYR A 81 -8.21 20.24 -1.35
N ALA A 82 -8.13 21.15 -0.39
CA ALA A 82 -9.21 21.41 0.54
C ALA A 82 -10.51 21.75 -0.23
N GLY A 83 -11.60 21.06 0.11
CA GLY A 83 -12.90 21.22 -0.56
C GLY A 83 -12.99 20.56 -1.94
N THR A 84 -11.95 19.85 -2.38
CA THR A 84 -11.95 19.08 -3.63
C THR A 84 -12.16 17.60 -3.35
N THR A 85 -12.94 16.92 -4.21
CA THR A 85 -13.06 15.46 -4.16
C THR A 85 -11.79 14.83 -4.75
N VAL A 86 -11.04 14.08 -3.94
CA VAL A 86 -9.77 13.44 -4.34
C VAL A 86 -9.81 11.95 -4.02
N ALA A 87 -9.28 11.12 -4.93
CA ALA A 87 -9.05 9.69 -4.70
C ALA A 87 -7.54 9.43 -4.52
N LEU A 88 -7.16 8.78 -3.42
CA LEU A 88 -5.79 8.38 -3.13
C LEU A 88 -5.67 6.86 -3.36
N TRP A 89 -4.80 6.45 -4.28
CA TRP A 89 -4.56 5.05 -4.61
C TRP A 89 -3.15 4.64 -4.18
N PHE A 90 -3.09 3.68 -3.27
CA PHE A 90 -1.83 3.11 -2.79
C PHE A 90 -1.63 1.73 -3.41
N TRP A 91 -0.43 1.49 -3.94
CA TRP A 91 -0.04 0.18 -4.46
C TRP A 91 1.40 -0.11 -4.06
N ALA A 92 1.74 -1.38 -3.95
CA ALA A 92 3.09 -1.86 -3.68
C ALA A 92 3.42 -3.01 -4.64
N PRO A 93 4.59 -3.00 -5.29
CA PRO A 93 5.09 -4.17 -6.01
C PRO A 93 5.48 -5.27 -5.00
N THR A 94 5.28 -6.54 -5.39
CA THR A 94 5.65 -7.73 -4.61
C THR A 94 7.10 -8.11 -4.82
#